data_AF-A0A7W1QP32-F1
#
_entry.id   AF-A0A7W1QP32-F1
#
_cell.length_a   1.000
_cell.length_b   1.000
_cell.length_c   1.000
_cell.angle_alpha   90.00
_cell.angle_beta   90.00
_cell.angle_gamma   90.00
#
_symmetry.space_group_name_H-M   'P 1'
#
loop_
_entity.id
_entity.type
_entity.pdbx_description
1 polymer ?
#
loop_
_entity_poly.entity_id
_entity_poly.type
_entity_poly.pdbx_seq_one_letter_code
_entity_poly.pdbx_strand_id
1 'polypeptide(L)' 'MNKYITEFLGTFFLVLTIGCTGIGASSGVIAPLAIGAALMVMIYAGGHISGGHYNPAVTLAVWIRGRVKTI' A
#
# COMPACT_ATOMS: atom_id res chain seq x y z
N MET A 1 -8.16 9.40 13.71
CA MET A 1 -8.98 8.90 12.58
C MET A 1 -8.21 8.92 11.26
N ASN A 2 -7.54 10.02 10.92
CA ASN A 2 -6.89 10.25 9.61
C ASN A 2 -5.94 9.13 9.17
N LYS A 3 -5.16 8.54 10.10
CA LYS A 3 -4.26 7.40 9.81
C LYS A 3 -4.98 6.19 9.21
N TYR A 4 -6.13 5.82 9.77
CA TYR A 4 -6.90 4.66 9.31
C TYR A 4 -7.53 4.90 7.94
N ILE A 5 -8.00 6.13 7.68
CA ILE A 5 -8.53 6.52 6.37
C ILE A 5 -7.43 6.48 5.31
N THR A 6 -6.24 6.98 5.64
CA THR A 6 -5.09 6.94 4.73
C THR A 6 -4.67 5.51 4.41
N GLU A 7 -4.56 4.62 5.41
CA GLU A 7 -4.26 3.20 5.19
C GLU A 7 -5.32 2.50 4.34
N PHE A 8 -6.60 2.78 4.59
CA PHE A 8 -7.71 2.23 3.79
C PHE A 8 -7.63 2.65 2.32
N LEU A 9 -7.46 3.96 2.06
CA LEU A 9 -7.36 4.49 0.70
C LEU A 9 -6.12 3.95 -0.02
N GLY A 10 -4.95 3.94 0.63
CA GLY A 10 -3.73 3.39 0.02
C GLY A 10 -3.82 1.90 -0.28
N THR A 11 -4.45 1.12 0.60
CA THR A 11 -4.69 -0.30 0.35
C THR A 11 -5.68 -0.50 -0.81
N PHE A 12 -6.74 0.30 -0.87
CA PHE A 12 -7.72 0.27 -1.97
C PHE A 12 -7.05 0.50 -3.33
N PHE A 13 -6.26 1.56 -3.47
CA PHE A 13 -5.56 1.85 -4.73
C PHE A 13 -4.53 0.79 -5.08
N LEU A 14 -3.78 0.27 -4.11
CA LEU A 14 -2.83 -0.81 -4.35
C LEU A 14 -3.51 -2.07 -4.90
N VAL A 15 -4.60 -2.53 -4.27
CA VAL A 15 -5.35 -3.71 -4.70
C VAL A 15 -6.06 -3.46 -6.03
N LEU A 16 -6.60 -2.26 -6.25
CA LEU A 16 -7.21 -1.87 -7.52
C LEU A 16 -6.19 -1.97 -8.66
N THR A 17 -4.98 -1.43 -8.49
CA THR A 17 -3.92 -1.53 -9.51
C THR A 17 -3.56 -2.99 -9.78
N ILE A 18 -3.37 -3.80 -8.74
CA ILE A 18 -3.09 -5.25 -8.90
C ILE A 18 -4.20 -5.94 -9.70
N GLY A 19 -5.48 -5.65 -9.41
CA GLY A 19 -6.62 -6.19 -10.14
C GLY A 19 -6.62 -5.79 -11.62
N CYS A 20 -6.40 -4.51 -11.91
CA CYS A 20 -6.38 -4.01 -13.29
C CYS A 20 -5.19 -4.54 -14.10
N THR A 21 -4.00 -4.67 -13.49
CA THR A 21 -2.77 -5.04 -14.22
C THR A 21 -2.49 -6.54 -14.22
N GLY A 22 -2.96 -7.27 -13.21
CA GLY A 22 -2.64 -8.69 -13.00
C GLY A 22 -3.77 -9.65 -13.34
N ILE A 23 -5.03 -9.25 -13.12
CA ILE A 23 -6.21 -10.12 -13.27
C ILE A 23 -7.02 -9.76 -14.53
N GLY A 24 -7.22 -8.46 -14.80
CA GLY A 24 -8.02 -7.97 -15.93
C GLY A 24 -7.26 -7.75 -17.24
N ALA A 25 -5.95 -7.53 -17.17
CA ALA A 25 -5.06 -7.49 -18.32
C ALA A 25 -4.23 -8.78 -18.35
N SER A 26 -3.94 -9.32 -19.54
CA SER A 26 -2.87 -10.33 -19.67
C SER A 26 -1.66 -9.80 -18.92
N SER A 27 -1.19 -10.55 -17.91
CA SER A 27 -0.21 -10.09 -16.93
C SER A 27 1.10 -9.73 -17.64
N GLY A 28 1.17 -8.49 -18.12
CA GLY A 28 2.25 -8.03 -18.97
C GLY A 28 3.51 -7.86 -18.14
N VAL A 29 4.66 -7.86 -18.81
CA VAL A 29 5.98 -7.63 -18.18
C VAL A 29 6.02 -6.32 -17.38
N ILE A 30 5.12 -5.37 -17.68
CA ILE A 30 5.01 -4.07 -17.02
C ILE A 30 4.15 -4.06 -15.75
N ALA A 31 3.40 -5.12 -15.44
CA ALA A 31 2.50 -5.13 -14.27
C ALA A 31 3.22 -4.85 -12.94
N PRO A 32 4.42 -5.42 -12.65
CA PRO A 32 5.15 -5.10 -11.42
C PRO A 32 5.55 -3.61 -11.35
N LEU A 33 5.89 -3.00 -12.49
CA LEU A 33 6.26 -1.59 -12.56
C LEU A 33 5.06 -0.69 -12.25
N ALA A 34 3.88 -1.03 -12.78
CA ALA A 34 2.65 -0.28 -12.50
C ALA A 34 2.23 -0.38 -11.03
N ILE A 35 2.28 -1.58 -10.44
CA ILE A 35 1.98 -1.79 -9.01
C ILE A 35 2.97 -1.00 -8.13
N GLY A 36 4.27 -1.07 -8.45
CA GLY A 36 5.29 -0.33 -7.72
C GLY A 36 5.14 1.20 -7.83
N ALA A 37 4.80 1.71 -9.01
CA ALA A 37 4.55 3.13 -9.24
C ALA A 37 3.32 3.62 -8.46
N ALA A 38 2.22 2.87 -8.47
CA ALA A 38 1.03 3.21 -7.69
C ALA A 38 1.33 3.23 -6.18
N LEU A 39 2.07 2.24 -5.68
CA LEU A 39 2.49 2.20 -4.28
C LEU A 39 3.38 3.41 -3.92
N MET A 40 4.34 3.76 -4.77
CA MET A 40 5.21 4.93 -4.58
C MET A 40 4.41 6.23 -4.43
N VAL A 41 3.44 6.46 -5.32
CA VAL A 41 2.56 7.64 -5.27
C VAL A 41 1.80 7.69 -3.95
N MET A 42 1.23 6.58 -3.50
CA MET A 42 0.49 6.53 -2.23
C MET A 42 1.40 6.75 -1.02
N ILE A 43 2.64 6.27 -1.05
CA ILE A 43 3.61 6.51 0.03
C ILE A 43 3.97 7.99 0.09
N TYR A 44 4.21 8.65 -1.05
CA TYR A 44 4.46 10.10 -1.06
C TYR A 44 3.25 10.92 -0.59
N ALA A 45 2.04 10.51 -1.00
CA ALA A 45 0.81 11.21 -0.64
C ALA A 45 0.44 11.07 0.85
N GLY A 46 0.55 9.86 1.42
CA GLY A 46 -0.01 9.54 2.73
C GLY A 46 0.98 9.01 3.78
N GLY A 47 2.25 8.77 3.40
CA GLY A 47 3.25 8.15 4.28
C GLY A 47 3.53 8.94 5.55
N HIS A 48 3.49 10.28 5.48
CA HIS A 48 3.66 11.16 6.64
C HIS A 48 2.45 11.15 7.60
N ILE A 49 1.29 10.68 7.15
CA ILE A 49 0.07 10.61 7.96
C ILE A 49 0.01 9.27 8.72
N SER A 50 0.09 8.14 7.99
CA SER A 50 -0.13 6.80 8.58
C SER A 50 1.13 5.96 8.78
N GLY A 51 2.24 6.30 8.11
CA GLY A 51 3.40 5.42 7.95
C GLY A 51 3.46 4.71 6.60
N GLY A 52 2.37 4.77 5.82
CA GLY A 52 2.31 4.28 4.44
C GLY A 52 2.51 2.78 4.31
N HIS A 53 1.94 1.99 5.23
CA HIS A 53 2.13 0.54 5.20
C HIS A 53 1.35 -0.08 4.05
N TYR A 54 0.06 0.27 3.91
CA TYR A 54 -0.89 -0.17 2.88
C TYR A 54 -0.96 -1.70 2.68
N ASN A 55 -0.41 -2.44 3.63
CA ASN A 55 -0.17 -3.87 3.59
C ASN A 55 -0.10 -4.40 5.03
N PRO A 56 -0.94 -5.40 5.39
CA PRO A 56 -0.89 -6.05 6.69
C PRO A 56 0.47 -6.67 7.02
N ALA A 57 1.16 -7.28 6.05
CA ALA A 57 2.48 -7.90 6.26
C ALA A 57 3.55 -6.85 6.61
N VAL A 58 3.51 -5.67 5.97
CA VAL A 58 4.39 -4.55 6.31
C VAL A 58 4.08 -4.03 7.70
N THR A 59 2.79 -3.86 8.03
CA THR A 59 2.38 -3.43 9.37
C THR A 59 2.86 -4.40 10.45
N LEU A 60 2.74 -5.71 10.20
CA LEU A 60 3.24 -6.75 11.10
C LEU A 60 4.77 -6.67 11.25
N ALA A 61 5.51 -6.52 10.16
CA ALA A 61 6.97 -6.39 10.21
C ALA A 61 7.43 -5.15 11.00
N VAL A 62 6.76 -4.00 10.79
CA VAL A 62 7.05 -2.76 11.51
C VAL A 62 6.62 -2.86 12.98
N TRP A 63 5.57 -3.62 13.28
CA TRP A 63 5.15 -3.92 14.65
C TRP A 63 6.14 -4.82 15.38
N ILE A 64 6.63 -5.90 14.76
CA ILE A 64 7.71 -6.75 15.31
C ILE A 64 8.97 -5.93 15.59
N ARG A 65 9.25 -4.92 14.75
CA ARG A 65 10.35 -3.97 14.95
C ARG A 65 10.10 -2.95 16.09
N GLY A 66 8.92 -2.95 16.72
CA GLY A 66 8.56 -2.02 17.79
C GLY A 66 8.31 -0.59 17.32
N ARG A 67 7.99 -0.39 16.04
CA ARG A 67 7.80 0.94 15.41
C ARG A 67 6.32 1.30 15.19
N VAL A 68 5.40 0.38 15.46
CA VAL A 68 3.96 0.63 15.54
C VAL A 68 3.57 0.72 17.03
N LYS A 69 2.89 1.80 17.41
CA LYS A 69 2.28 1.91 18.75
C LYS A 69 1.06 0.98 18.81
N THR A 70 1.18 -0.14 19.51
CA THR A 70 0.03 -0.78 20.14
C THR A 70 -0.44 0.11 21.29
N ILE A 71 -1.76 0.24 21.39
CA ILE A 71 -2.49 1.13 22.31
C ILE A 71 -1.92 1.04 23.72
#